data_AF-A0AAV2TZ12-F1
#
_entry.id   AF-A0AAV2TZ12-F1
#
_cell.length_a   1.000
_cell.length_b   1.000
_cell.length_c   1.000
_cell.angle_alpha   90.00
_cell.angle_beta   90.00
_cell.angle_gamma   90.00
#
_symmetry.space_group_name_H-M   'P 1'
#
loop_
_entity.id
_entity.type
_entity.pdbx_description
1 polymer ?
#
loop_
_entity_poly.entity_id
_entity_poly.type
_entity_poly.pdbx_seq_one_letter_code
_entity_poly.pdbx_strand_id
1 'polypeptide(L)'
;MDESVPTPGKSSCVCADDTVITKERPCDPDKATLSVRPEDVPPGAKTSDYYRTAEDLPERFNEPDIYEGYSEKPVNPLYRTTNSEYGRLKPNVHTMSVVYHSKKADFTRRYAAGGNYRNHSLNTAMDQKII
;
A
#
# COMPACT_ATOMS: atom_id res chain seq x y z
N MET A 1 65.78 6.12 36.88
CA MET A 1 65.47 4.94 37.72
C MET A 1 63.97 4.92 37.74
N ASP A 2 63.41 4.44 36.65
CA ASP A 2 62.02 4.69 36.25
C ASP A 2 61.17 3.48 36.57
N GLU A 3 60.10 3.73 37.33
CA GLU A 3 59.05 2.78 37.69
C GLU A 3 58.34 2.27 36.42
N SER A 4 58.37 0.94 36.21
CA SER A 4 57.63 0.27 35.16
C SER A 4 56.18 -0.01 35.60
N VAL A 5 55.25 0.72 34.99
CA VAL A 5 53.80 0.52 35.08
C VAL A 5 53.40 -0.81 34.38
N PRO A 6 52.54 -1.65 34.98
CA PRO A 6 52.01 -2.84 34.29
C PRO A 6 50.94 -2.45 33.26
N THR A 7 51.11 -2.94 32.03
CA THR A 7 50.20 -2.73 30.91
C THR A 7 48.88 -3.52 31.10
N PRO A 8 47.70 -2.93 30.86
CA PRO A 8 46.46 -3.68 30.88
C PRO A 8 46.40 -4.64 29.68
N GLY A 9 46.05 -5.89 30.00
CA GLY A 9 46.07 -7.02 29.08
C GLY A 9 45.21 -6.84 27.84
N LYS A 10 45.64 -7.50 26.76
CA LYS A 10 44.90 -7.64 25.51
C LYS A 10 43.51 -8.19 25.82
N SER A 11 42.47 -7.33 25.75
CA SER A 11 41.11 -7.82 25.65
C SER A 11 41.01 -8.61 24.35
N SER A 12 40.71 -9.89 24.45
CA SER A 12 40.41 -10.74 23.29
C SER A 12 39.09 -10.26 22.67
N CYS A 13 39.14 -9.16 21.92
CA CYS A 13 38.09 -8.79 21.01
C CYS A 13 38.17 -9.75 19.82
N VAL A 14 37.49 -10.88 19.94
CA VAL A 14 37.16 -11.74 18.80
C VAL A 14 36.01 -11.05 18.08
N CYS A 15 36.36 -10.14 17.17
CA CYS A 15 35.41 -9.52 16.26
C CYS A 15 35.41 -10.30 14.94
N ALA A 16 34.76 -11.46 14.94
CA ALA A 16 34.13 -12.09 13.77
C ALA A 16 33.41 -13.34 14.26
N ASP A 17 32.08 -13.34 14.14
CA ASP A 17 31.33 -14.41 13.49
C ASP A 17 29.89 -13.95 13.32
N ASP A 18 29.50 -13.82 12.05
CA ASP A 18 28.18 -13.46 11.56
C ASP A 18 27.16 -14.56 11.91
N THR A 19 26.58 -14.48 13.11
CA THR A 19 25.29 -15.12 13.38
C THR A 19 24.47 -14.23 14.31
N VAL A 20 23.67 -13.35 13.69
CA VAL A 20 22.75 -12.45 14.41
C VAL A 20 21.64 -13.27 15.07
N ILE A 21 21.92 -13.70 16.31
CA ILE A 21 21.11 -13.48 17.51
C ILE A 21 19.59 -13.43 17.26
N THR A 22 18.98 -14.61 17.23
CA THR A 22 17.63 -14.82 17.78
C THR A 22 17.73 -14.78 19.31
N LYS A 23 17.70 -13.58 19.90
CA LYS A 23 17.33 -13.39 21.31
C LYS A 23 16.49 -12.15 21.41
N GLU A 24 15.19 -12.37 21.47
CA GLU A 24 14.20 -11.36 21.78
C GLU A 24 14.55 -10.72 23.14
N ARG A 25 14.60 -9.38 23.17
CA ARG A 25 14.70 -8.63 24.42
C ARG A 25 13.35 -8.67 25.13
N PRO A 26 13.31 -8.79 26.47
CA PRO A 26 12.07 -8.81 27.23
C PRO A 26 11.64 -7.36 27.54
N CYS A 27 11.21 -6.64 26.50
CA CYS A 27 10.37 -5.44 26.57
C CYS A 27 9.90 -5.20 25.13
N ASP A 28 8.67 -5.61 24.82
CA ASP A 28 7.60 -4.69 24.42
C ASP A 28 6.34 -5.52 24.14
N PRO A 29 5.41 -5.65 25.11
CA PRO A 29 4.13 -6.33 24.90
C PRO A 29 3.26 -5.66 23.81
N ASP A 30 3.66 -4.46 23.36
CA ASP A 30 2.94 -3.65 22.38
C ASP A 30 3.43 -3.84 20.92
N LYS A 31 4.44 -4.69 20.68
CA LYS A 31 5.02 -4.85 19.33
C LYS A 31 4.23 -5.82 18.44
N ALA A 32 3.35 -6.64 18.99
CA ALA A 32 2.57 -7.62 18.24
C ALA A 32 1.15 -7.14 17.87
N THR A 33 0.68 -6.03 18.45
CA THR A 33 -0.74 -5.61 18.41
C THR A 33 -1.07 -4.55 17.36
N LEU A 34 -0.13 -4.12 16.51
CA LEU A 34 -0.28 -2.92 15.68
C LEU A 34 -0.22 -3.15 14.15
N SER A 35 -0.22 -4.40 13.68
CA SER A 35 -0.45 -4.74 12.25
C SER A 35 -1.63 -5.71 12.06
N VAL A 36 -2.41 -5.89 13.12
CA VAL A 36 -3.32 -7.03 13.27
C VAL A 36 -4.50 -6.86 12.31
N ARG A 37 -4.55 -7.73 11.30
CA ARG A 37 -5.81 -8.07 10.62
C ARG A 37 -6.80 -8.47 11.72
N PRO A 38 -8.08 -8.04 11.68
CA PRO A 38 -9.07 -8.45 12.67
C PRO A 38 -9.04 -9.97 12.86
N GLU A 39 -9.08 -10.43 14.11
CA GLU A 39 -8.95 -11.85 14.45
C GLU A 39 -9.97 -12.73 13.71
N ASP A 40 -11.12 -12.15 13.39
CA ASP A 40 -12.24 -12.82 12.73
C ASP A 40 -12.02 -13.13 11.23
N VAL A 41 -10.94 -12.63 10.61
CA VAL A 41 -10.73 -12.75 9.17
C VAL A 41 -9.44 -13.51 8.83
N PRO A 42 -9.54 -14.73 8.26
CA PRO A 42 -8.38 -15.52 7.88
C PRO A 42 -7.60 -14.86 6.71
N PRO A 43 -6.31 -15.16 6.55
CA PRO A 43 -5.57 -14.79 5.35
C PRO A 43 -6.18 -15.50 4.13
N GLY A 44 -6.31 -14.78 3.02
CA GLY A 44 -6.95 -15.22 1.79
C GLY A 44 -8.46 -15.04 1.74
N ALA A 45 -9.08 -14.43 2.76
CA ALA A 45 -10.51 -14.18 2.80
C ALA A 45 -10.99 -13.29 1.65
N LYS A 46 -12.07 -13.69 0.97
CA LYS A 46 -12.70 -12.91 -0.10
C LYS A 46 -13.88 -12.11 0.42
N THR A 47 -14.15 -10.94 -0.15
CA THR A 47 -15.31 -10.12 0.27
C THR A 47 -16.64 -10.75 -0.11
N SER A 48 -16.68 -11.52 -1.21
CA SER A 48 -17.85 -12.29 -1.63
C SER A 48 -18.31 -13.32 -0.60
N ASP A 49 -17.41 -13.80 0.26
CA ASP A 49 -17.74 -14.81 1.27
C ASP A 49 -18.49 -14.20 2.47
N TYR A 50 -18.27 -12.91 2.74
CA TYR A 50 -18.86 -12.18 3.87
C TYR A 50 -20.03 -11.28 3.46
N TYR A 51 -20.02 -10.77 2.22
CA TYR A 51 -20.98 -9.80 1.72
C TYR A 51 -21.50 -10.17 0.33
N ARG A 52 -22.71 -9.70 0.01
CA ARG A 52 -23.29 -9.86 -1.33
C ARG A 52 -22.68 -8.86 -2.30
N THR A 53 -21.62 -9.27 -2.99
CA THR A 53 -20.92 -8.46 -4.00
C THR A 53 -21.63 -8.44 -5.35
N ALA A 54 -21.40 -7.38 -6.13
CA ALA A 54 -21.81 -7.36 -7.54
C ALA A 54 -21.01 -8.38 -8.37
N GLU A 55 -21.60 -8.91 -9.45
CA GLU A 55 -20.98 -9.92 -10.31
C GLU A 55 -19.71 -9.39 -11.01
N ASP A 56 -19.73 -8.13 -11.42
CA ASP A 56 -18.67 -7.43 -12.15
C ASP A 56 -17.74 -6.60 -11.23
N LEU A 57 -17.63 -6.99 -9.96
CA LEU A 57 -16.67 -6.41 -9.03
C LEU A 57 -15.23 -6.79 -9.41
N PRO A 58 -14.30 -5.82 -9.55
CA PRO A 58 -12.90 -6.14 -9.84
C PRO A 58 -12.28 -7.03 -8.76
N GLU A 59 -11.47 -8.01 -9.18
CA GLU A 59 -10.83 -9.01 -8.31
C GLU A 59 -10.05 -8.39 -7.15
N ARG A 60 -9.41 -7.23 -7.38
CA ARG A 60 -8.68 -6.50 -6.32
C ARG A 60 -9.58 -6.09 -5.15
N PHE A 61 -10.85 -5.75 -5.41
CA PHE A 61 -11.82 -5.45 -4.35
C PHE A 61 -12.42 -6.71 -3.76
N ASN A 62 -12.42 -7.83 -4.49
CA ASN A 62 -12.85 -9.12 -3.95
C ASN A 62 -11.80 -9.73 -3.02
N GLU A 63 -10.52 -9.58 -3.36
CA GLU A 63 -9.39 -10.19 -2.66
C GLU A 63 -8.51 -9.10 -2.01
N PRO A 64 -8.79 -8.69 -0.76
CA PRO A 64 -8.07 -7.61 -0.08
C PRO A 64 -6.58 -7.93 0.13
N ASP A 65 -6.19 -9.19 0.06
CA ASP A 65 -4.80 -9.58 0.25
C ASP A 65 -3.86 -9.22 -0.89
N ILE A 66 -4.40 -8.87 -2.07
CA ILE A 66 -3.60 -8.41 -3.22
C ILE A 66 -2.99 -7.03 -2.96
N TYR A 67 -3.52 -6.24 -2.01
CA TYR A 67 -2.95 -4.94 -1.69
C TYR A 67 -1.62 -5.07 -0.93
N GLU A 68 -0.56 -4.53 -1.51
CA GLU A 68 0.79 -4.48 -0.95
C GLU A 68 1.15 -3.07 -0.49
N GLY A 69 2.22 -2.95 0.31
CA GLY A 69 2.74 -1.65 0.76
C GLY A 69 2.07 -1.08 2.02
N TYR A 70 1.00 -1.71 2.50
CA TYR A 70 0.41 -1.43 3.81
C TYR A 70 1.14 -2.24 4.87
N SER A 71 1.91 -1.56 5.70
CA SER A 71 2.55 -2.13 6.88
C SER A 71 3.20 -1.02 7.67
N GLU A 72 3.43 -1.28 8.95
CA GLU A 72 4.27 -0.39 9.74
C GLU A 72 5.73 -0.54 9.29
N LYS A 73 6.36 0.58 8.90
CA LYS A 73 7.81 0.59 8.69
C LYS A 73 8.50 0.35 10.03
N PRO A 74 9.59 -0.43 10.08
CA PRO A 74 10.34 -0.62 11.31
C PRO A 74 11.03 0.68 11.71
N VAL A 75 10.37 1.48 12.54
CA VAL A 75 10.90 2.68 13.19
C VAL A 75 10.96 2.47 14.69
N ASN A 76 11.90 3.15 15.35
CA ASN A 76 11.94 3.15 16.80
C ASN A 76 10.62 3.76 17.33
N PRO A 77 9.92 3.10 18.28
CA PRO A 77 8.68 3.60 18.86
C PRO A 77 8.79 5.04 19.38
N LEU A 78 9.95 5.45 19.90
CA LEU A 78 10.20 6.80 20.41
C LEU A 78 10.17 7.88 19.32
N TYR A 79 10.48 7.51 18.07
CA TYR A 79 10.49 8.41 16.91
C TYR A 79 9.27 8.23 16.00
N ARG A 80 8.25 7.51 16.48
CA ARG A 80 7.01 7.30 15.73
C ARG A 80 6.21 8.60 15.68
N THR A 81 5.92 9.07 14.47
CA THR A 81 5.12 10.28 14.26
C THR A 81 3.64 9.91 14.10
N THR A 82 2.73 10.85 14.33
CA THR A 82 1.29 10.66 14.05
C THR A 82 1.04 10.33 12.57
N ASN A 83 1.85 10.89 11.67
CA ASN A 83 1.76 10.59 10.24
C ASN A 83 2.10 9.13 9.89
N SER A 84 2.86 8.43 10.73
CA SER A 84 3.17 7.00 10.53
C SER A 84 1.98 6.08 10.79
N GLU A 85 0.89 6.60 11.35
CA GLU A 85 -0.34 5.85 11.53
C GLU A 85 -1.10 5.65 10.21
N TYR A 86 -1.01 6.62 9.29
CA TYR A 86 -1.59 6.49 7.96
C TYR A 86 -0.92 5.35 7.18
N GLY A 87 -1.73 4.51 6.54
CA GLY A 87 -1.24 3.40 5.72
C GLY A 87 -0.63 2.23 6.52
N ARG A 88 -0.65 2.29 7.86
CA ARG A 88 -0.19 1.19 8.72
C ARG A 88 -1.01 -0.09 8.53
N LEU A 89 -2.34 0.06 8.47
CA LEU A 89 -3.28 -1.06 8.43
C LEU A 89 -3.58 -1.44 6.98
N LYS A 90 -3.46 -2.74 6.69
CA LYS A 90 -3.87 -3.30 5.41
C LYS A 90 -5.40 -3.33 5.31
N PRO A 91 -5.97 -3.09 4.12
CA PRO A 91 -7.40 -3.27 3.94
C PRO A 91 -7.86 -4.71 4.23
N ASN A 92 -9.10 -4.82 4.67
CA ASN A 92 -9.80 -6.07 4.99
C ASN A 92 -11.12 -6.19 4.22
N VAL A 93 -11.75 -7.37 4.29
CA VAL A 93 -13.06 -7.67 3.68
C VAL A 93 -14.15 -6.68 4.10
N HIS A 94 -14.10 -6.19 5.34
CA HIS A 94 -15.06 -5.22 5.87
C HIS A 94 -14.82 -3.77 5.40
N THR A 95 -13.61 -3.48 4.90
CA THR A 95 -13.25 -2.15 4.38
C THR A 95 -13.39 -2.04 2.86
N MET A 96 -13.40 -3.18 2.17
CA MET A 96 -13.51 -3.25 0.71
C MET A 96 -14.92 -2.93 0.23
N SER A 97 -15.03 -2.37 -0.97
CA SER A 97 -16.31 -2.01 -1.58
C SER A 97 -17.05 -3.25 -2.10
N VAL A 98 -18.35 -3.31 -1.84
CA VAL A 98 -19.24 -4.36 -2.35
C VAL A 98 -19.62 -4.15 -3.83
N VAL A 99 -19.62 -2.89 -4.28
CA VAL A 99 -19.95 -2.48 -5.65
C VAL A 99 -18.97 -1.41 -6.10
N TYR A 100 -18.51 -1.50 -7.36
CA TYR A 100 -17.60 -0.52 -7.95
C TYR A 100 -18.07 -0.07 -9.34
N HIS A 101 -18.53 1.17 -9.44
CA HIS A 101 -18.95 1.76 -10.71
C HIS A 101 -17.79 2.50 -11.37
N SER A 102 -16.95 1.76 -12.09
CA SER A 102 -15.86 2.35 -12.87
C SER A 102 -16.39 3.15 -14.05
N LYS A 103 -15.77 4.30 -14.34
CA LYS A 103 -16.00 5.03 -15.59
C LYS A 103 -14.98 4.59 -16.63
N LYS A 104 -15.43 3.95 -17.71
CA LYS A 104 -14.57 3.59 -18.86
C LYS A 104 -14.35 4.83 -19.71
N ALA A 105 -13.15 5.41 -19.61
CA ALA A 105 -12.76 6.58 -20.40
C ALA A 105 -12.18 6.21 -21.78
N ASP A 106 -12.35 4.98 -22.25
CA ASP A 106 -11.73 4.48 -23.48
C ASP A 106 -12.14 5.28 -24.72
N PHE A 107 -13.43 5.61 -24.83
CA PHE A 107 -13.94 6.46 -25.91
C PHE A 107 -13.26 7.82 -25.90
N THR A 108 -13.32 8.52 -24.77
CA THR A 108 -12.70 9.85 -24.63
C THR A 108 -11.20 9.80 -24.88
N ARG A 109 -10.48 8.80 -24.35
CA ARG A 109 -9.04 8.63 -24.58
C ARG A 109 -8.70 8.45 -26.06
N ARG A 110 -9.50 7.67 -26.80
CA ARG A 110 -9.31 7.46 -28.24
C ARG A 110 -9.46 8.76 -29.03
N TYR A 111 -10.48 9.57 -28.73
CA TYR A 111 -10.77 10.80 -29.48
C TYR A 111 -10.05 12.04 -28.94
N ALA A 112 -9.61 12.04 -27.68
CA ALA A 112 -8.84 13.14 -27.09
C ALA A 112 -7.50 13.36 -27.80
N ALA A 113 -6.90 12.30 -28.36
CA ALA A 113 -5.68 12.41 -29.17
C ALA A 113 -5.86 13.26 -30.43
N GLY A 114 -7.09 13.38 -30.95
CA GLY A 114 -7.40 14.22 -32.12
C GLY A 114 -7.44 15.72 -31.83
N GLY A 115 -7.35 16.13 -30.55
CA GLY A 115 -7.36 17.53 -30.14
C GLY A 115 -8.70 18.23 -30.36
N ASN A 116 -8.67 19.56 -30.33
CA ASN A 116 -9.89 20.36 -30.47
C ASN A 116 -10.40 20.33 -31.91
N TYR A 117 -11.70 20.10 -32.07
CA TYR A 117 -12.36 20.14 -33.38
C TYR A 117 -12.15 21.51 -34.05
N ARG A 118 -11.88 21.48 -35.37
CA ARG A 118 -11.85 22.66 -36.23
C ARG A 118 -12.67 22.40 -37.47
N ASN A 119 -13.50 23.38 -37.85
CA ASN A 119 -14.26 23.30 -39.08
C ASN A 119 -13.41 23.82 -40.26
N HIS A 120 -13.19 22.95 -41.25
CA HIS A 120 -12.49 23.27 -42.50
C HIS A 120 -13.40 23.05 -43.74
N SER A 121 -14.72 22.98 -43.57
CA SER A 121 -15.67 22.81 -44.67
C SER A 121 -16.06 24.14 -45.33
N LEU A 122 -16.49 24.06 -46.58
CA LEU A 122 -17.06 25.19 -47.33
C LEU A 122 -18.60 25.15 -47.23
N ASN A 123 -19.22 26.33 -47.11
CA ASN A 123 -20.67 26.45 -47.17
C ASN A 123 -21.14 26.19 -48.61
N THR A 124 -21.80 25.05 -48.82
CA THR A 124 -22.28 24.58 -50.13
C THR A 124 -23.80 24.40 -50.18
N ALA A 125 -24.51 24.82 -49.12
CA ALA A 125 -25.96 24.77 -49.11
C ALA A 125 -26.54 25.74 -50.16
N MET A 126 -27.51 25.26 -50.93
CA MET A 126 -28.32 26.11 -51.83
C MET A 126 -29.41 26.81 -51.01
N ASP A 127 -29.72 28.06 -51.35
CA ASP A 127 -30.75 28.82 -50.65
C ASP A 127 -32.11 28.11 -50.70
N GLN A 128 -32.62 27.76 -49.53
CA GLN A 128 -33.94 27.17 -49.39
C GLN A 128 -34.97 28.31 -49.34
N LYS A 129 -35.80 28.40 -50.38
CA LYS A 129 -36.98 29.27 -50.35
C LYS A 129 -38.08 28.56 -49.57
N ILE A 130 -38.55 29.19 -48.50
CA ILE A 130 -39.75 28.77 -47.78
C ILE A 130 -40.95 29.20 -48.66
N ILE A 131 -41.83 28.25 -48.99
CA ILE A 131 -43.08 28.48 -49.73
C ILE A 131 -44.15 28.95 -48.76
#